data_AF-X1HR58-F1
#
_entry.id   AF-X1HR58-F1
#
_cell.length_a   1.000
_cell.length_b   1.000
_cell.length_c   1.000
_cell.angle_alpha   90.00
_cell.angle_beta   90.00
_cell.angle_gamma   90.00
#
_symmetry.space_group_name_H-M   'P 1'
#
loop_
_entity.id
_entity.type
_entity.pdbx_description
1 polymer ?
#
loop_
_entity_poly.entity_id
_entity_poly.type
_entity_poly.pdbx_seq_one_letter_code
_entity_poly.pdbx_strand_id
1 'polypeptide(L)'
;FRKVCESAGLNKYLFEMANIREHCSWVTEDPEAATEKAKALVSAAVRRVFYQEPLETKKVPVNPNTLVVGGGIAGIGAALEIADSGHKVYLVEREPSIGGHMIQLDKTFPTLDCSACILTPKMSDAGSHPNIELMSYSEVVDVSGYVGNFKVNVRKKARYVDVDKCTGCGECVKVCPVEVPSEFDLGLSQRTAIYRPFPQAVPNVFAIDKRGYPPCRAACPAGVNAQGYIALISQGKFKEALEVLRKTMPFAGVCGRVCTHPCEIDCERGKVDEPVSIRSLKRFMADYELRAG
;
A
#
# COMPACT_ATOMS: atom_id res chain seq x y z
N PHE A 1 32.38 23.88 -10.24
CA PHE A 1 33.77 23.56 -10.59
C PHE A 1 33.92 22.71 -11.83
N ARG A 2 33.39 21.46 -11.90
CA ARG A 2 33.49 20.64 -13.14
C ARG A 2 33.03 21.33 -14.44
N LYS A 3 31.86 21.99 -14.43
CA LYS A 3 31.37 22.81 -15.57
C LYS A 3 32.31 23.99 -15.90
N VAL A 4 32.99 24.56 -14.90
CA VAL A 4 33.92 25.68 -15.08
C VAL A 4 35.20 25.20 -15.77
N CYS A 5 35.74 24.06 -15.32
CA CYS A 5 36.87 23.39 -15.99
C CYS A 5 36.54 23.10 -17.46
N GLU A 6 35.34 22.54 -17.72
CA GLU A 6 34.85 22.26 -19.08
C GLU A 6 34.77 23.54 -19.93
N SER A 7 34.24 24.63 -19.39
CA SER A 7 34.18 25.93 -20.10
C SER A 7 35.54 26.55 -20.40
N ALA A 8 36.57 26.20 -19.62
CA ALA A 8 37.95 26.63 -19.85
C ALA A 8 38.74 25.68 -20.76
N GLY A 9 38.10 24.64 -21.32
CA GLY A 9 38.74 23.65 -22.19
C GLY A 9 39.43 22.50 -21.47
N LEU A 10 39.31 22.40 -20.13
CA LEU A 10 39.85 21.29 -19.36
C LEU A 10 38.83 20.15 -19.26
N ASN A 11 39.29 18.89 -19.34
CA ASN A 11 38.42 17.75 -19.09
C ASN A 11 37.87 17.81 -17.65
N LYS A 12 36.54 17.76 -17.51
CA LYS A 12 35.86 17.94 -16.21
C LYS A 12 36.15 16.85 -15.16
N TYR A 13 36.75 15.74 -15.57
CA TYR A 13 37.16 14.66 -14.68
C TYR A 13 38.60 14.80 -14.19
N LEU A 14 39.38 15.74 -14.75
CA LEU A 14 40.70 16.16 -14.26
C LEU A 14 40.61 17.20 -13.12
N PHE A 15 39.48 17.24 -12.42
CA PHE A 15 39.20 18.14 -11.32
C PHE A 15 39.07 17.35 -10.02
N GLU A 16 39.84 17.73 -9.00
CA GLU A 16 39.76 17.18 -7.64
C GLU A 16 39.36 18.25 -6.63
N MET A 17 38.46 17.90 -5.70
CA MET A 17 37.98 18.80 -4.65
C MET A 17 38.60 18.41 -3.31
N ALA A 18 39.32 19.34 -2.67
CA ALA A 18 39.74 19.19 -1.28
C ALA A 18 38.69 19.81 -0.35
N ASN A 19 37.97 18.99 0.42
CA ASN A 19 36.97 19.49 1.37
C ASN A 19 37.65 19.99 2.65
N ILE A 20 37.99 21.27 2.69
CA ILE A 20 38.60 21.94 3.85
C ILE A 20 37.58 22.67 4.74
N ARG A 21 36.29 22.53 4.48
CA ARG A 21 35.23 23.19 5.26
C ARG A 21 34.49 22.20 6.15
N GLU A 22 33.57 21.42 5.60
CA GLU A 22 32.78 20.44 6.34
C GLU A 22 33.66 19.39 7.02
N HIS A 23 34.77 18.99 6.40
CA HIS A 23 35.67 17.98 6.96
C HIS A 23 36.86 18.58 7.74
N CYS A 24 36.96 19.91 7.85
CA CYS A 24 38.08 20.56 8.52
C CYS A 24 37.62 21.75 9.35
N SER A 25 37.44 22.94 8.76
CA SER A 25 37.20 24.17 9.52
C SER A 25 35.95 24.15 10.42
N TRP A 26 34.91 23.40 10.07
CA TRP A 26 33.67 23.33 10.87
C TRP A 26 33.71 22.31 12.01
N VAL A 27 34.63 21.36 11.95
CA VAL A 27 34.69 20.22 12.89
C VAL A 27 35.97 20.18 13.71
N THR A 28 36.89 21.11 13.46
CA THR A 28 38.17 21.21 14.17
C THR A 28 38.20 22.57 14.83
N GLU A 29 38.05 22.59 16.15
CA GLU A 29 37.98 23.83 16.94
C GLU A 29 39.31 24.58 16.96
N ASP A 30 40.42 23.83 17.06
CA ASP A 30 41.77 24.41 17.04
C ASP A 30 42.16 24.87 15.61
N PRO A 31 42.39 26.18 15.39
CA PRO A 31 42.77 26.71 14.08
C PRO A 31 44.14 26.20 13.58
N GLU A 32 45.08 25.93 14.47
CA GLU A 32 46.42 25.46 14.09
C GLU A 32 46.34 24.01 13.59
N ALA A 33 45.70 23.12 14.36
CA ALA A 33 45.42 21.76 13.91
C ALA A 33 44.55 21.72 12.64
N ALA A 34 43.56 22.61 12.51
CA ALA A 34 42.74 22.71 11.30
C ALA A 34 43.58 23.12 10.08
N THR A 35 44.55 24.01 10.27
CA THR A 35 45.46 24.43 9.20
C THR A 35 46.35 23.29 8.74
N GLU A 36 46.95 22.53 9.66
CA GLU A 36 47.77 21.36 9.29
C GLU A 36 46.95 20.27 8.60
N LYS A 37 45.74 20.02 9.08
CA LYS A 37 44.80 19.10 8.43
C LYS A 37 44.42 19.57 7.03
N ALA A 38 44.13 20.86 6.84
CA ALA A 38 43.80 21.42 5.53
C ALA A 38 44.97 21.27 4.54
N LYS A 39 46.21 21.55 4.97
CA LYS A 39 47.42 21.32 4.16
C LYS A 39 47.53 19.86 3.71
N ALA A 40 47.33 18.92 4.63
CA ALA A 40 47.36 17.50 4.31
C ALA A 40 46.28 17.09 3.29
N LEU A 41 45.04 17.57 3.46
CA LEU A 41 43.93 17.31 2.53
C LEU A 41 44.20 17.88 1.13
N VAL A 42 44.74 19.10 1.06
CA VAL A 42 45.11 19.74 -0.21
C VAL A 42 46.25 18.97 -0.88
N SER A 43 47.29 18.59 -0.13
CA SER A 43 48.41 17.80 -0.66
C SER A 43 47.95 16.46 -1.24
N ALA A 44 47.07 15.75 -0.53
CA ALA A 44 46.48 14.50 -1.01
C ALA A 44 45.65 14.71 -2.29
N ALA A 45 44.84 15.77 -2.36
CA ALA A 45 44.06 16.12 -3.55
C ALA A 45 44.97 16.42 -4.76
N VAL A 46 46.01 17.23 -4.57
CA VAL A 46 47.01 17.55 -5.61
C VAL A 46 47.70 16.27 -6.09
N ARG A 47 48.11 15.39 -5.17
CA ARG A 47 48.75 14.12 -5.53
C ARG A 47 47.83 13.21 -6.33
N ARG A 48 46.53 13.20 -6.04
CA ARG A 48 45.53 12.41 -6.76
C ARG A 48 45.32 12.89 -8.19
N VAL A 49 45.31 14.21 -8.43
CA VAL A 49 45.16 14.80 -9.78
C VAL A 49 46.23 14.27 -10.74
N PHE A 50 47.46 14.03 -10.25
CA PHE A 50 48.56 13.47 -11.07
C PHE A 50 48.22 12.10 -11.69
N TYR A 51 47.37 11.31 -11.04
CA TYR A 51 46.96 9.97 -11.49
C TYR A 51 45.60 9.96 -12.20
N GLN A 52 44.95 11.11 -12.37
CA GLN A 52 43.67 11.18 -13.06
C GLN A 52 43.86 11.08 -14.57
N GLU A 53 42.93 10.40 -15.23
CA GLU A 53 42.86 10.31 -16.68
C GLU A 53 41.63 11.09 -17.19
N PRO A 54 41.69 11.68 -18.40
CA PRO A 54 40.55 12.33 -18.99
C PRO A 54 39.46 11.28 -19.30
N LEU A 55 38.24 11.53 -18.81
CA LEU A 55 37.09 10.64 -19.06
C LEU A 55 36.05 11.31 -19.95
N GLU A 56 35.21 10.49 -20.59
CA GLU A 56 34.11 10.95 -21.42
C GLU A 56 32.76 10.69 -20.77
N THR A 57 31.80 11.59 -21.01
CA THR A 57 30.44 11.41 -20.54
C THR A 57 29.68 10.46 -21.47
N LYS A 58 29.26 9.32 -20.92
CA LYS A 58 28.40 8.39 -21.67
C LYS A 58 27.02 9.02 -21.89
N LYS A 59 26.58 9.06 -23.14
CA LYS A 59 25.20 9.39 -23.52
C LYS A 59 24.38 8.12 -23.50
N VAL A 60 23.21 8.17 -22.87
CA VAL A 60 22.27 7.05 -22.77
C VAL A 60 20.90 7.52 -23.23
N PRO A 61 20.09 6.65 -23.89
CA PRO A 61 18.70 6.99 -24.20
C PRO A 61 17.92 7.20 -22.91
N VAL A 62 16.88 8.03 -22.96
CA VAL A 62 16.01 8.32 -21.80
C VAL A 62 14.59 7.94 -22.16
N ASN A 63 13.99 7.06 -21.36
CA ASN A 63 12.56 6.81 -21.41
C ASN A 63 11.82 8.01 -20.80
N PRO A 64 10.92 8.69 -21.53
CA PRO A 64 10.20 9.85 -21.02
C PRO A 64 9.04 9.49 -20.09
N ASN A 65 8.65 8.21 -20.01
CA ASN A 65 7.57 7.78 -19.13
C ASN A 65 7.98 7.95 -17.68
N THR A 66 7.07 8.50 -16.87
CA THR A 66 7.33 8.80 -15.46
C THR A 66 6.54 7.87 -14.55
N LEU A 67 7.15 7.44 -13.45
CA LEU A 67 6.48 6.73 -12.37
C LEU A 67 6.38 7.64 -11.16
N VAL A 68 5.18 7.85 -10.64
CA VAL A 68 4.90 8.56 -9.40
C VAL A 68 4.47 7.54 -8.35
N VAL A 69 5.14 7.57 -7.19
CA VAL A 69 4.87 6.66 -6.07
C VAL A 69 4.20 7.44 -4.95
N GLY A 70 2.95 7.10 -4.65
CA GLY A 70 2.09 7.77 -3.68
C GLY A 70 1.10 8.72 -4.35
N GLY A 71 -0.18 8.45 -4.18
CA GLY A 71 -1.32 9.22 -4.68
C GLY A 71 -1.86 10.23 -3.67
N GLY A 72 -1.00 10.85 -2.84
CA GLY A 72 -1.38 12.03 -2.06
C GLY A 72 -1.44 13.30 -2.93
N ILE A 73 -1.77 14.45 -2.35
CA ILE A 73 -1.83 15.74 -3.09
C ILE A 73 -0.56 16.05 -3.89
N ALA A 74 0.62 15.75 -3.33
CA ALA A 74 1.89 15.98 -4.02
C ALA A 74 2.05 15.07 -5.25
N GLY A 75 1.74 13.79 -5.12
CA GLY A 75 1.86 12.84 -6.23
C GLY A 75 0.78 13.03 -7.28
N ILE A 76 -0.45 13.35 -6.88
CA ILE A 76 -1.53 13.73 -7.79
C ILE A 76 -1.14 14.98 -8.59
N GLY A 77 -0.63 16.02 -7.91
CA GLY A 77 -0.18 17.25 -8.56
C GLY A 77 0.93 17.00 -9.58
N ALA A 78 1.99 16.30 -9.17
CA ALA A 78 3.09 15.94 -10.06
C ALA A 78 2.63 15.08 -11.24
N ALA A 79 1.73 14.13 -11.02
CA ALA A 79 1.20 13.28 -12.07
C ALA A 79 0.39 14.08 -13.10
N LEU A 80 -0.48 14.99 -12.63
CA LEU A 80 -1.28 15.86 -13.51
C LEU A 80 -0.40 16.79 -14.33
N GLU A 81 0.54 17.51 -13.72
CA GLU A 81 1.42 18.44 -14.44
C GLU A 81 2.23 17.74 -15.55
N ILE A 82 2.78 16.56 -15.26
CA ILE A 82 3.53 15.77 -16.24
C ILE A 82 2.60 15.22 -17.32
N ALA A 83 1.40 14.78 -16.95
CA ALA A 83 0.44 14.22 -17.88
C ALA A 83 -0.16 15.28 -18.83
N ASP A 84 -0.43 16.48 -18.33
CA ASP A 84 -0.88 17.66 -19.08
C ASP A 84 0.20 18.14 -20.07
N SER A 85 1.48 17.96 -19.73
CA SER A 85 2.60 18.21 -20.66
C SER A 85 2.73 17.18 -21.79
N GLY A 86 1.85 16.16 -21.81
CA GLY A 86 1.80 15.14 -22.86
C GLY A 86 2.64 13.89 -22.61
N HIS A 87 3.15 13.70 -21.39
CA HIS A 87 3.96 12.54 -21.03
C HIS A 87 3.16 11.46 -20.30
N LYS A 88 3.45 10.19 -20.58
CA LYS A 88 2.81 9.06 -19.90
C LYS A 88 3.29 8.99 -18.45
N VAL A 89 2.34 8.90 -17.52
CA VAL A 89 2.58 8.74 -16.09
C VAL A 89 1.96 7.44 -15.60
N TYR A 90 2.70 6.70 -14.79
CA TYR A 90 2.19 5.60 -13.96
C TYR A 90 2.06 6.12 -12.53
N LEU A 91 0.86 6.12 -11.96
CA LEU A 91 0.62 6.58 -10.59
C LEU A 91 0.33 5.38 -9.71
N VAL A 92 1.27 5.01 -8.84
CA VAL A 92 1.14 3.86 -7.93
C VAL A 92 0.70 4.33 -6.55
N GLU A 93 -0.43 3.81 -6.07
CA GLU A 93 -0.95 4.09 -4.73
C GLU A 93 -1.14 2.79 -3.94
N ARG A 94 -0.59 2.78 -2.72
CA ARG A 94 -0.61 1.64 -1.82
C ARG A 94 -2.03 1.30 -1.37
N GLU A 95 -2.81 2.29 -1.02
CA GLU A 95 -4.16 2.14 -0.51
C GLU A 95 -5.17 1.92 -1.64
N PRO A 96 -6.41 1.47 -1.34
CA PRO A 96 -7.43 1.27 -2.37
C PRO A 96 -7.85 2.55 -3.10
N SER A 97 -7.54 3.73 -2.57
CA SER A 97 -7.88 5.04 -3.12
C SER A 97 -6.70 5.99 -3.05
N ILE A 98 -6.61 6.90 -4.03
CA ILE A 98 -5.77 8.10 -3.94
C ILE A 98 -6.41 9.15 -3.00
N GLY A 99 -5.64 10.17 -2.64
CA GLY A 99 -6.00 11.28 -1.76
C GLY A 99 -4.98 11.50 -0.64
N GLY A 100 -4.42 10.41 -0.10
CA GLY A 100 -3.47 10.46 1.02
C GLY A 100 -4.09 11.07 2.28
N HIS A 101 -3.26 11.63 3.16
CA HIS A 101 -3.75 12.21 4.43
C HIS A 101 -4.62 13.46 4.26
N MET A 102 -4.46 14.20 3.17
CA MET A 102 -5.20 15.45 2.99
C MET A 102 -6.71 15.21 2.95
N ILE A 103 -7.17 14.07 2.40
CA ILE A 103 -8.60 13.74 2.35
C ILE A 103 -9.18 13.32 3.72
N GLN A 104 -8.33 13.02 4.71
CA GLN A 104 -8.75 12.76 6.09
C GLN A 104 -9.01 14.05 6.89
N LEU A 105 -8.49 15.19 6.42
CA LEU A 105 -8.67 16.46 7.10
C LEU A 105 -10.06 17.02 6.80
N ASP A 106 -10.70 17.67 7.76
CA ASP A 106 -11.94 18.43 7.50
C ASP A 106 -11.62 19.70 6.69
N LYS A 107 -10.68 20.50 7.19
CA LYS A 107 -10.30 21.80 6.62
C LYS A 107 -8.80 21.97 6.46
N THR A 108 -8.40 22.85 5.55
CA THR A 108 -7.01 23.20 5.29
C THR A 108 -6.72 24.66 5.62
N PHE A 109 -5.71 24.91 6.45
CA PHE A 109 -5.20 26.26 6.70
C PHE A 109 -4.42 26.78 5.49
N PRO A 110 -4.31 28.12 5.29
CA PRO A 110 -4.87 29.20 6.10
C PRO A 110 -6.31 29.59 5.73
N THR A 111 -6.81 29.15 4.58
CA THR A 111 -8.12 29.57 4.04
C THR A 111 -9.32 28.92 4.75
N LEU A 112 -9.09 27.83 5.48
CA LEU A 112 -10.13 27.03 6.15
C LEU A 112 -11.14 26.42 5.17
N ASP A 113 -10.72 26.21 3.93
CA ASP A 113 -11.48 25.48 2.93
C ASP A 113 -11.62 24.01 3.29
N CYS A 114 -12.72 23.39 2.85
CA CYS A 114 -12.90 21.94 2.96
C CYS A 114 -11.84 21.21 2.11
N SER A 115 -11.12 20.26 2.71
CA SER A 115 -10.04 19.54 2.03
C SER A 115 -10.55 18.78 0.81
N ALA A 116 -11.73 18.15 0.94
CA ALA A 116 -12.35 17.37 -0.11
C ALA A 116 -12.78 18.25 -1.29
N CYS A 117 -13.17 19.51 -1.05
CA CYS A 117 -13.52 20.45 -2.12
C CYS A 117 -12.34 20.76 -3.04
N ILE A 118 -11.11 20.77 -2.51
CA ILE A 118 -9.90 21.05 -3.29
C ILE A 118 -9.34 19.78 -3.93
N LEU A 119 -9.34 18.68 -3.17
CA LEU A 119 -8.63 17.46 -3.55
C LEU A 119 -9.47 16.52 -4.42
N THR A 120 -10.78 16.40 -4.17
CA THR A 120 -11.65 15.48 -4.92
C THR A 120 -11.67 15.76 -6.43
N PRO A 121 -11.72 17.03 -6.89
CA PRO A 121 -11.59 17.34 -8.32
C PRO A 121 -10.27 16.81 -8.91
N LYS A 122 -9.14 17.09 -8.24
CA LYS A 122 -7.81 16.61 -8.68
C LYS A 122 -7.71 15.09 -8.68
N MET A 123 -8.33 14.41 -7.73
CA MET A 123 -8.40 12.95 -7.72
C MET A 123 -9.19 12.43 -8.92
N SER A 124 -10.35 13.04 -9.22
CA SER A 124 -11.17 12.69 -10.38
C SER A 124 -10.42 12.92 -11.70
N ASP A 125 -9.72 14.06 -11.82
CA ASP A 125 -8.90 14.39 -12.98
C ASP A 125 -7.82 13.32 -13.15
N ALA A 126 -7.04 13.05 -12.09
CA ALA A 126 -5.98 12.05 -12.16
C ALA A 126 -6.48 10.62 -12.44
N GLY A 127 -7.67 10.27 -11.95
CA GLY A 127 -8.29 8.97 -12.17
C GLY A 127 -8.86 8.77 -13.57
N SER A 128 -9.14 9.85 -14.31
CA SER A 128 -9.73 9.80 -15.66
C SER A 128 -8.80 10.32 -16.76
N HIS A 129 -7.63 10.85 -16.41
CA HIS A 129 -6.69 11.45 -17.36
C HIS A 129 -6.11 10.40 -18.33
N PRO A 130 -6.11 10.64 -19.66
CA PRO A 130 -5.69 9.65 -20.66
C PRO A 130 -4.19 9.27 -20.56
N ASN A 131 -3.35 10.21 -20.15
CA ASN A 131 -1.91 9.96 -19.97
C ASN A 131 -1.54 9.41 -18.59
N ILE A 132 -2.49 9.23 -17.66
CA ILE A 132 -2.21 8.68 -16.32
C ILE A 132 -2.74 7.25 -16.25
N GLU A 133 -1.86 6.31 -15.94
CA GLU A 133 -2.26 4.95 -15.54
C GLU A 133 -2.28 4.85 -14.02
N LEU A 134 -3.47 4.90 -13.44
CA LEU A 134 -3.66 4.77 -12.00
C LEU A 134 -3.61 3.30 -11.56
N MET A 135 -2.54 2.94 -10.86
CA MET A 135 -2.34 1.65 -10.21
C MET A 135 -2.64 1.76 -8.72
N SER A 136 -3.92 1.87 -8.38
CA SER A 136 -4.38 1.88 -6.98
C SER A 136 -4.31 0.48 -6.37
N TYR A 137 -4.23 0.40 -5.04
CA TYR A 137 -3.99 -0.84 -4.29
C TYR A 137 -2.75 -1.61 -4.78
N SER A 138 -1.68 -0.88 -5.10
CA SER A 138 -0.45 -1.42 -5.68
C SER A 138 0.79 -0.83 -5.01
N GLU A 139 1.86 -1.61 -4.93
CA GLU A 139 3.10 -1.20 -4.27
C GLU A 139 4.30 -1.46 -5.18
N VAL A 140 5.25 -0.53 -5.19
CA VAL A 140 6.55 -0.78 -5.82
C VAL A 140 7.35 -1.73 -4.94
N VAL A 141 7.78 -2.85 -5.50
CA VAL A 141 8.54 -3.89 -4.77
C VAL A 141 10.04 -3.83 -5.05
N ASP A 142 10.43 -3.40 -6.25
CA ASP A 142 11.82 -3.36 -6.66
C ASP A 142 12.02 -2.28 -7.75
N VAL A 143 13.15 -1.58 -7.67
CA VAL A 143 13.57 -0.56 -8.62
C VAL A 143 15.03 -0.83 -8.98
N SER A 144 15.28 -1.09 -10.25
CA SER A 144 16.63 -1.30 -10.79
C SER A 144 16.90 -0.37 -11.97
N GLY A 145 18.18 -0.21 -12.33
CA GLY A 145 18.62 0.66 -13.42
C GLY A 145 19.19 1.99 -12.93
N TYR A 146 19.15 3.00 -13.79
CA TYR A 146 19.72 4.33 -13.56
C TYR A 146 18.87 5.39 -14.26
N VAL A 147 19.20 6.67 -14.04
CA VAL A 147 18.45 7.82 -14.59
C VAL A 147 18.12 7.62 -16.07
N GLY A 148 16.83 7.66 -16.39
CA GLY A 148 16.27 7.49 -17.73
C GLY A 148 16.04 6.04 -18.18
N ASN A 149 16.55 5.04 -17.46
CA ASN A 149 16.45 3.62 -17.81
C ASN A 149 16.09 2.77 -16.59
N PHE A 150 15.02 3.14 -15.89
CA PHE A 150 14.54 2.38 -14.74
C PHE A 150 13.70 1.18 -15.17
N LYS A 151 13.86 0.07 -14.47
CA LYS A 151 12.95 -1.08 -14.50
C LYS A 151 12.33 -1.21 -13.11
N VAL A 152 11.01 -1.15 -13.06
CA VAL A 152 10.27 -1.13 -11.79
C VAL A 152 9.28 -2.27 -11.77
N ASN A 153 9.34 -3.06 -10.69
CA ASN A 153 8.37 -4.11 -10.42
C ASN A 153 7.28 -3.55 -9.50
N VAL A 154 6.03 -3.63 -9.96
CA VAL A 154 4.85 -3.16 -9.20
C VAL A 154 3.96 -4.35 -8.86
N ARG A 155 3.74 -4.59 -7.57
CA ARG A 155 2.82 -5.60 -7.07
C ARG A 155 1.42 -5.01 -6.96
N LYS A 156 0.52 -5.40 -7.86
CA LYS A 156 -0.92 -5.12 -7.74
C LYS A 156 -1.54 -6.06 -6.71
N LYS A 157 -2.04 -5.54 -5.58
CA LYS A 157 -2.67 -6.37 -4.54
C LYS A 157 -4.05 -6.83 -5.02
N ALA A 158 -4.44 -8.04 -4.64
CA ALA A 158 -5.74 -8.59 -5.01
C ALA A 158 -6.85 -7.87 -4.24
N ARG A 159 -7.68 -7.09 -4.94
CA ARG A 159 -8.88 -6.45 -4.36
C ARG A 159 -9.99 -7.43 -4.03
N TYR A 160 -9.95 -8.63 -4.63
CA TYR A 160 -11.02 -9.64 -4.63
C TYR A 160 -12.38 -9.13 -5.13
N VAL A 161 -12.36 -8.00 -5.83
CA VAL A 161 -13.48 -7.38 -6.54
C VAL A 161 -12.97 -7.08 -7.94
N ASP A 162 -13.76 -7.46 -8.94
CA ASP A 162 -13.47 -7.15 -10.33
C ASP A 162 -13.71 -5.65 -10.56
N VAL A 163 -12.63 -4.92 -10.86
CA VAL A 163 -12.62 -3.45 -10.98
C VAL A 163 -13.54 -3.01 -12.13
N ASP A 164 -13.57 -3.76 -13.22
CA ASP A 164 -14.32 -3.41 -14.43
C ASP A 164 -15.83 -3.66 -14.28
N LYS A 165 -16.22 -4.52 -13.33
CA LYS A 165 -17.62 -4.86 -13.05
C LYS A 165 -18.18 -4.18 -11.80
N CYS A 166 -17.33 -3.58 -10.98
CA CYS A 166 -17.76 -2.93 -9.76
C CYS A 166 -18.46 -1.59 -10.08
N THR A 167 -19.72 -1.46 -9.69
CA THR A 167 -20.50 -0.22 -9.90
C THR A 167 -20.36 0.78 -8.74
N GLY A 168 -19.67 0.42 -7.66
CA GLY A 168 -19.53 1.28 -6.49
C GLY A 168 -20.83 1.51 -5.69
N CYS A 169 -21.85 0.66 -5.83
CA CYS A 169 -23.19 0.88 -5.24
C CYS A 169 -23.27 0.73 -3.70
N GLY A 170 -22.37 -0.04 -3.09
CA GLY A 170 -22.32 -0.21 -1.63
C GLY A 170 -23.28 -1.23 -1.01
N GLU A 171 -24.08 -1.96 -1.81
CA GLU A 171 -24.98 -3.02 -1.27
C GLU A 171 -24.21 -4.12 -0.53
N CYS A 172 -22.98 -4.41 -0.95
CA CYS A 172 -22.13 -5.40 -0.31
C CYS A 172 -21.73 -5.05 1.14
N VAL A 173 -21.62 -3.75 1.47
CA VAL A 173 -21.29 -3.28 2.82
C VAL A 173 -22.44 -3.58 3.78
N LYS A 174 -23.68 -3.34 3.35
CA LYS A 174 -24.89 -3.51 4.19
C LYS A 174 -25.10 -4.95 4.66
N VAL A 175 -24.65 -5.93 3.86
CA VAL A 175 -24.81 -7.36 4.17
C VAL A 175 -23.59 -7.98 4.84
N CYS A 176 -22.48 -7.25 4.96
CA CYS A 176 -21.23 -7.79 5.48
C CYS A 176 -21.33 -8.03 6.99
N PRO A 177 -21.09 -9.26 7.48
CA PRO A 177 -21.25 -9.56 8.90
C PRO A 177 -19.99 -9.31 9.74
N VAL A 178 -18.92 -8.80 9.12
CA VAL A 178 -17.61 -8.63 9.77
C VAL A 178 -17.29 -7.15 9.88
N GLU A 179 -17.07 -6.70 11.10
CA GLU A 179 -16.62 -5.35 11.44
C GLU A 179 -15.16 -5.36 11.86
N VAL A 180 -14.41 -4.34 11.41
CA VAL A 180 -13.00 -4.12 11.71
C VAL A 180 -12.74 -2.62 11.89
N PRO A 181 -11.78 -2.20 12.72
CA PRO A 181 -11.46 -0.78 12.89
C PRO A 181 -11.08 -0.12 11.55
N SER A 182 -11.61 1.06 11.28
CA SER A 182 -11.33 1.83 10.06
C SER A 182 -9.93 2.45 10.14
N GLU A 183 -9.04 2.08 9.23
CA GLU A 183 -7.71 2.71 9.12
C GLU A 183 -7.81 4.16 8.65
N PHE A 184 -8.82 4.47 7.84
CA PHE A 184 -9.09 5.83 7.37
C PHE A 184 -9.47 6.76 8.53
N ASP A 185 -10.30 6.28 9.45
CA ASP A 185 -10.76 7.04 10.63
C ASP A 185 -9.85 6.84 11.86
N LEU A 186 -8.62 6.35 11.66
CA LEU A 186 -7.64 6.12 12.72
C LEU A 186 -8.15 5.24 13.88
N GLY A 187 -9.02 4.29 13.57
CA GLY A 187 -9.63 3.36 14.54
C GLY A 187 -10.74 3.96 15.40
N LEU A 188 -11.16 5.20 15.12
CA LEU A 188 -12.28 5.86 15.83
C LEU A 188 -13.65 5.32 15.40
N SER A 189 -13.73 4.68 14.23
CA SER A 189 -14.93 4.07 13.69
C SER A 189 -14.68 2.60 13.31
N GLN A 190 -15.76 1.86 13.08
CA GLN A 190 -15.71 0.52 12.49
C GLN A 190 -16.07 0.60 11.00
N ARG A 191 -15.42 -0.22 10.19
CA ARG A 191 -15.77 -0.50 8.80
C ARG A 191 -16.03 -1.99 8.61
N THR A 192 -16.61 -2.36 7.50
CA THR A 192 -16.81 -3.77 7.13
C THR A 192 -15.57 -4.37 6.45
N ALA A 193 -15.51 -5.70 6.36
CA ALA A 193 -14.42 -6.40 5.65
C ALA A 193 -14.37 -6.09 4.14
N ILE A 194 -15.53 -5.98 3.48
CA ILE A 194 -15.63 -5.35 2.16
C ILE A 194 -15.88 -3.85 2.34
N TYR A 195 -15.04 -3.00 1.78
CA TYR A 195 -15.07 -1.57 2.09
C TYR A 195 -14.61 -0.71 0.92
N ARG A 196 -14.99 0.56 0.99
CA ARG A 196 -14.42 1.67 0.23
C ARG A 196 -13.88 2.66 1.27
N PRO A 197 -12.61 3.13 1.19
CA PRO A 197 -11.99 3.89 2.28
C PRO A 197 -12.78 5.11 2.75
N PHE A 198 -13.36 5.86 1.82
CA PHE A 198 -14.23 7.00 2.08
C PHE A 198 -15.21 7.20 0.90
N PRO A 199 -16.28 7.99 1.04
CA PRO A 199 -17.33 8.08 0.01
C PRO A 199 -16.87 8.58 -1.36
N GLN A 200 -15.91 9.51 -1.39
CA GLN A 200 -15.37 10.14 -2.60
C GLN A 200 -14.10 9.44 -3.13
N ALA A 201 -13.87 8.18 -2.75
CA ALA A 201 -12.67 7.44 -3.12
C ALA A 201 -12.51 7.30 -4.65
N VAL A 202 -11.27 7.42 -5.12
CA VAL A 202 -10.89 7.24 -6.52
C VAL A 202 -9.78 6.18 -6.61
N PRO A 203 -9.98 5.08 -7.37
CA PRO A 203 -11.19 4.73 -8.10
C PRO A 203 -12.36 4.41 -7.18
N ASN A 204 -13.59 4.61 -7.65
CA ASN A 204 -14.82 4.31 -6.92
C ASN A 204 -15.12 2.80 -6.89
N VAL A 205 -14.23 2.02 -6.29
CA VAL A 205 -14.25 0.56 -6.30
C VAL A 205 -14.01 0.01 -4.90
N PHE A 206 -14.76 -1.03 -4.55
CA PHE A 206 -14.63 -1.72 -3.27
C PHE A 206 -13.43 -2.66 -3.24
N ALA A 207 -12.89 -2.92 -2.05
CA ALA A 207 -11.87 -3.93 -1.80
C ALA A 207 -12.31 -4.83 -0.64
N ILE A 208 -11.93 -6.10 -0.68
CA ILE A 208 -12.13 -7.04 0.44
C ILE A 208 -10.80 -7.18 1.19
N ASP A 209 -10.80 -6.81 2.47
CA ASP A 209 -9.69 -7.10 3.37
C ASP A 209 -9.67 -8.59 3.71
N LYS A 210 -8.72 -9.32 3.13
CA LYS A 210 -8.53 -10.75 3.36
C LYS A 210 -7.27 -11.01 4.18
N ARG A 211 -7.45 -11.27 5.48
CA ARG A 211 -6.37 -11.55 6.45
C ARG A 211 -5.83 -12.99 6.42
N GLY A 212 -6.12 -13.75 5.36
CA GLY A 212 -5.63 -15.13 5.17
C GLY A 212 -6.64 -16.22 5.57
N TYR A 213 -6.14 -17.46 5.75
CA TYR A 213 -6.94 -18.58 6.22
C TYR A 213 -6.85 -18.68 7.74
N PRO A 214 -7.98 -18.69 8.47
CA PRO A 214 -7.95 -18.85 9.92
C PRO A 214 -7.52 -20.28 10.29
N PRO A 215 -6.88 -20.48 11.46
CA PRO A 215 -6.48 -21.81 11.94
C PRO A 215 -7.63 -22.81 11.95
N CYS A 216 -8.85 -22.36 12.29
CA CYS A 216 -10.02 -23.23 12.30
C CYS A 216 -10.39 -23.79 10.92
N ARG A 217 -10.10 -23.08 9.83
CA ARG A 217 -10.32 -23.57 8.46
C ARG A 217 -9.17 -24.43 7.98
N ALA A 218 -7.94 -24.09 8.36
CA ALA A 218 -6.74 -24.87 8.04
C ALA A 218 -6.73 -26.24 8.72
N ALA A 219 -7.16 -26.30 9.99
CA ALA A 219 -7.24 -27.54 10.77
C ALA A 219 -8.44 -28.43 10.39
N CYS A 220 -9.42 -27.91 9.65
CA CYS A 220 -10.58 -28.69 9.24
C CYS A 220 -10.24 -29.53 8.00
N PRO A 221 -10.33 -30.88 8.06
CA PRO A 221 -10.04 -31.74 6.89
C PRO A 221 -10.95 -31.46 5.69
N ALA A 222 -12.16 -30.95 5.95
CA ALA A 222 -13.11 -30.56 4.93
C ALA A 222 -12.97 -29.08 4.50
N GLY A 223 -12.04 -28.30 5.06
CA GLY A 223 -11.81 -26.90 4.66
C GLY A 223 -12.99 -25.95 4.94
N VAL A 224 -13.83 -26.29 5.92
CA VAL A 224 -15.07 -25.57 6.25
C VAL A 224 -14.80 -24.13 6.69
N ASN A 225 -15.62 -23.20 6.20
CA ASN A 225 -15.57 -21.79 6.61
C ASN A 225 -16.30 -21.56 7.95
N ALA A 226 -15.64 -21.92 9.05
CA ALA A 226 -16.18 -21.73 10.41
C ALA A 226 -16.51 -20.27 10.73
N GLN A 227 -15.61 -19.33 10.41
CA GLN A 227 -15.82 -17.91 10.65
C GLN A 227 -17.09 -17.38 9.96
N GLY A 228 -17.31 -17.78 8.71
CA GLY A 228 -18.44 -17.30 7.91
C GLY A 228 -19.79 -17.65 8.52
N TYR A 229 -20.02 -18.91 8.89
CA TYR A 229 -21.30 -19.29 9.48
C TYR A 229 -21.43 -18.82 10.94
N ILE A 230 -20.34 -18.72 11.71
CA ILE A 230 -20.40 -18.21 13.10
C ILE A 230 -20.82 -16.74 13.11
N ALA A 231 -20.29 -15.92 12.19
CA ALA A 231 -20.69 -14.52 12.04
C ALA A 231 -22.17 -14.38 11.65
N LEU A 232 -22.72 -15.30 10.85
CA LEU A 232 -24.14 -15.33 10.53
C LEU A 232 -24.99 -15.79 11.71
N ILE A 233 -24.53 -16.79 12.48
CA ILE A 233 -25.19 -17.24 13.72
C ILE A 233 -25.30 -16.07 14.72
N SER A 234 -24.24 -15.27 14.90
CA SER A 234 -24.28 -14.12 15.83
C SER A 234 -25.29 -13.05 15.42
N GLN A 235 -25.72 -13.03 14.16
CA GLN A 235 -26.77 -12.15 13.63
C GLN A 235 -28.16 -12.81 13.62
N GLY A 236 -28.31 -14.04 14.12
CA GLY A 236 -29.56 -14.80 14.07
C GLY A 236 -29.91 -15.38 12.69
N LYS A 237 -29.00 -15.31 11.71
CA LYS A 237 -29.20 -15.77 10.33
C LYS A 237 -28.87 -17.26 10.17
N PHE A 238 -29.60 -18.12 10.88
CA PHE A 238 -29.27 -19.54 10.99
C PHE A 238 -29.40 -20.31 9.66
N LYS A 239 -30.38 -19.97 8.82
CA LYS A 239 -30.56 -20.61 7.50
C LYS A 239 -29.39 -20.32 6.56
N GLU A 240 -29.00 -19.06 6.44
CA GLU A 240 -27.86 -18.61 5.64
C GLU A 240 -26.53 -19.20 6.15
N ALA A 241 -26.39 -19.29 7.48
CA ALA A 241 -25.23 -19.92 8.11
C ALA A 241 -25.10 -21.40 7.71
N LEU A 242 -26.22 -22.14 7.68
CA LEU A 242 -26.25 -23.52 7.24
C LEU A 242 -25.95 -23.69 5.75
N GLU A 243 -26.44 -22.78 4.89
CA GLU A 243 -26.11 -22.76 3.47
C GLU A 243 -24.60 -22.57 3.24
N VAL A 244 -23.96 -21.65 3.97
CA VAL A 244 -22.51 -21.43 3.92
C VAL A 244 -21.76 -22.71 4.29
N LEU A 245 -22.20 -23.42 5.33
CA LEU A 245 -21.63 -24.70 5.72
C LEU A 245 -21.81 -25.77 4.63
N ARG A 246 -23.01 -25.86 4.03
CA ARG A 246 -23.34 -26.84 2.99
C ARG A 246 -22.56 -26.69 1.70
N LYS A 247 -22.06 -25.48 1.38
CA LYS A 247 -21.15 -25.26 0.24
C LYS A 247 -19.92 -26.17 0.26
N THR A 248 -19.46 -26.53 1.46
CA THR A 248 -18.29 -27.41 1.63
C THR A 248 -18.68 -28.78 2.18
N MET A 249 -19.81 -28.87 2.90
CA MET A 249 -20.21 -30.07 3.61
C MET A 249 -21.71 -30.35 3.48
N PRO A 250 -22.13 -31.09 2.44
CA PRO A 250 -23.55 -31.36 2.17
C PRO A 250 -24.29 -32.00 3.36
N PHE A 251 -23.63 -32.93 4.08
CA PHE A 251 -24.20 -33.63 5.24
C PHE A 251 -23.85 -32.96 6.57
N ALA A 252 -24.11 -31.66 6.69
CA ALA A 252 -23.79 -30.83 7.85
C ALA A 252 -24.23 -31.44 9.20
N GLY A 253 -25.42 -32.04 9.27
CA GLY A 253 -25.97 -32.63 10.51
C GLY A 253 -25.23 -33.88 11.00
N VAL A 254 -24.93 -34.82 10.09
CA VAL A 254 -24.16 -36.04 10.41
C VAL A 254 -22.72 -35.67 10.72
N CYS A 255 -22.09 -34.90 9.84
CA CYS A 255 -20.71 -34.47 10.01
C CYS A 255 -20.51 -33.53 11.21
N GLY A 256 -21.56 -32.90 11.74
CA GLY A 256 -21.52 -32.16 13.01
C GLY A 256 -21.48 -33.10 14.22
N ARG A 257 -22.14 -34.26 14.13
CA ARG A 257 -22.20 -35.28 15.20
C ARG A 257 -20.91 -36.08 15.29
N VAL A 258 -20.33 -36.50 14.17
CA VAL A 258 -19.06 -37.27 14.13
C VAL A 258 -17.79 -36.42 14.18
N CYS A 259 -17.92 -35.09 14.25
CA CYS A 259 -16.77 -34.17 14.25
C CYS A 259 -15.89 -34.36 15.51
N THR A 260 -14.58 -34.54 15.28
CA THR A 260 -13.53 -34.59 16.32
C THR A 260 -12.96 -33.22 16.67
N HIS A 261 -13.52 -32.14 16.12
CA HIS A 261 -13.20 -30.73 16.41
C HIS A 261 -11.70 -30.35 16.47
N PRO A 262 -10.86 -30.75 15.50
CA PRO A 262 -9.44 -30.33 15.49
C PRO A 262 -9.29 -28.80 15.44
N CYS A 263 -10.24 -28.11 14.80
CA CYS A 263 -10.31 -26.66 14.72
C CYS A 263 -10.49 -25.91 16.06
N GLU A 264 -10.87 -26.61 17.14
CA GLU A 264 -11.02 -26.01 18.47
C GLU A 264 -9.72 -26.06 19.29
N ILE A 265 -8.76 -26.93 18.92
CA ILE A 265 -7.48 -27.10 19.63
C ILE A 265 -6.60 -25.86 19.47
N ASP A 266 -6.39 -25.41 18.22
CA ASP A 266 -5.55 -24.26 17.89
C ASP A 266 -6.39 -22.99 17.64
N CYS A 267 -7.48 -22.81 18.40
CA CYS A 267 -8.35 -21.66 18.22
C CYS A 267 -7.68 -20.37 18.74
N GLU A 268 -7.50 -19.37 17.87
CA GLU A 268 -6.93 -18.05 18.26
C GLU A 268 -7.70 -17.37 19.39
N ARG A 269 -9.02 -17.58 19.46
CA ARG A 269 -9.85 -17.00 20.53
C ARG A 269 -9.48 -17.56 21.91
N GLY A 270 -9.01 -18.81 21.97
CA GLY A 270 -8.48 -19.42 23.20
C GLY A 270 -7.21 -18.76 23.75
N LYS A 271 -6.55 -17.88 22.98
CA LYS A 271 -5.46 -17.04 23.51
C LYS A 271 -5.95 -15.81 24.27
N VAL A 272 -7.23 -15.45 24.09
CA VAL A 272 -7.87 -14.31 24.76
C VAL A 272 -8.74 -14.80 25.92
N ASP A 273 -9.62 -15.75 25.65
CA ASP A 273 -10.50 -16.38 26.64
C ASP A 273 -10.59 -17.91 26.42
N GLU A 274 -11.63 -18.41 25.76
CA GLU A 274 -11.87 -19.83 25.54
C GLU A 274 -12.07 -20.16 24.05
N PRO A 275 -11.72 -21.37 23.60
CA PRO A 275 -11.99 -21.80 22.25
C PRO A 275 -13.49 -21.73 21.92
N VAL A 276 -13.80 -21.22 20.72
CA VAL A 276 -15.18 -21.21 20.24
C VAL A 276 -15.65 -22.64 20.05
N SER A 277 -16.85 -22.97 20.55
CA SER A 277 -17.47 -24.30 20.41
C SER A 277 -18.01 -24.54 18.99
N ILE A 278 -17.12 -24.54 17.99
CA ILE A 278 -17.39 -24.66 16.56
C ILE A 278 -18.25 -25.91 16.23
N ARG A 279 -17.96 -27.06 16.83
CA ARG A 279 -18.73 -28.30 16.66
C ARG A 279 -20.16 -28.17 17.19
N SER A 280 -20.33 -27.56 18.36
CA SER A 280 -21.64 -27.38 18.98
C SER A 280 -22.50 -26.42 18.16
N LEU A 281 -21.92 -25.31 17.69
CA LEU A 281 -22.59 -24.36 16.80
C LEU A 281 -23.03 -25.02 15.48
N LYS A 282 -22.17 -25.89 14.93
CA LYS A 282 -22.49 -26.67 13.73
C LYS A 282 -23.69 -27.61 13.94
N ARG A 283 -23.74 -28.31 15.09
CA ARG A 283 -24.88 -29.17 15.45
C ARG A 283 -26.15 -28.35 15.65
N PHE A 284 -26.04 -27.23 16.36
CA PHE A 284 -27.16 -26.31 16.60
C PHE A 284 -27.83 -25.85 15.29
N MET A 285 -27.06 -25.41 14.29
CA MET A 285 -27.64 -25.00 13.00
C MET A 285 -28.40 -26.13 12.30
N ALA A 286 -27.83 -27.34 12.30
CA ALA A 286 -28.46 -28.50 11.67
C ALA A 286 -29.72 -28.94 12.41
N ASP A 287 -29.72 -28.85 13.74
CA ASP A 287 -30.86 -29.19 14.58
C ASP A 287 -31.95 -28.12 14.51
N TYR A 288 -31.57 -26.84 14.32
CA TYR A 288 -32.49 -25.74 14.11
C TYR A 288 -33.30 -25.94 12.83
N GLU A 289 -32.66 -26.36 11.73
CA GLU A 289 -33.36 -26.69 10.48
C GLU A 289 -34.40 -27.81 10.68
N LEU A 290 -34.01 -28.93 11.31
CA LEU A 290 -34.93 -30.05 11.59
C LEU A 290 -36.16 -29.63 12.42
N ARG A 291 -36.03 -28.57 13.24
CA ARG A 291 -37.14 -28.02 14.04
C ARG A 291 -37.94 -26.95 13.30
N ALA A 292 -37.30 -26.19 12.41
CA ALA A 292 -37.88 -25.03 11.74
C ALA A 292 -38.58 -25.36 10.40
N GLY A 293 -38.40 -26.59 9.88
CA GLY A 293 -38.96 -27.03 8.60
C GLY A 293 -38.02 -26.74 7.44
#